data_AF-A0A821RT99-F1
#
_entry.id   AF-A0A821RT99-F1
#
_cell.length_a   1.000
_cell.length_b   1.000
_cell.length_c   1.000
_cell.angle_alpha   90.00
_cell.angle_beta   90.00
_cell.angle_gamma   90.00
#
_symmetry.space_group_name_H-M   'P 1'
#
loop_
_entity.id
_entity.type
_entity.pdbx_description
1 polymer ?
#
loop_
_entity_poly.entity_id
_entity_poly.type
_entity_poly.pdbx_seq_one_letter_code
_entity_poly.pdbx_strand_id
1 'polypeptide(L)'
;ASSIDESTIEYQQSAWERFKKNINCQLNNVNTSNLSLIIRELFHNNIIRSCGLFAHRIIRVQIASPFYTPVYAALVSVINTMLSKIGELTAKYLISSFRRTYQENDKTNCLATTTFIGHFVNQNILHNMLALGMLVFLLENPTDNSVELEIEFLKMCGKKLSQVSPHGLDSVFSTLKKLLHQSTLNKHTQFMIEALFAIGKDQFKANPIIQLGLALVDENVQFTHMMTLDDLCESGPMFNIFQYDDQYEENEKEYEKIRRKILVHSSHDKEGNEKKEEQGSDIA
;
A
#
# COMPACT_ATOMS: atom_id res chain seq x y z
N ALA A 1 26.49 22.65 -27.19
CA ALA A 1 25.97 21.40 -26.62
C ALA A 1 24.78 21.01 -27.48
N SER A 2 24.89 19.94 -28.27
CA SER A 2 23.79 19.50 -29.13
C SER A 2 22.59 19.16 -28.22
N SER A 3 21.47 19.86 -28.43
CA SER A 3 20.18 19.44 -27.91
C SER A 3 19.97 18.00 -28.36
N ILE A 4 20.11 17.05 -27.44
CA ILE A 4 19.69 15.68 -27.71
C ILE A 4 18.19 15.80 -27.97
N ASP A 5 17.78 15.44 -29.18
CA ASP A 5 16.40 15.52 -29.60
C ASP A 5 15.57 14.61 -28.68
N GLU A 6 14.72 15.22 -27.86
CA GLU A 6 13.99 14.55 -26.77
C GLU A 6 12.99 13.51 -27.31
N SER A 7 12.74 13.55 -28.62
CA SER A 7 11.94 12.58 -29.37
C SER A 7 12.69 11.29 -29.71
N THR A 8 14.02 11.24 -29.59
CA THR A 8 14.78 10.04 -30.01
C THR A 8 14.55 8.85 -29.07
N ILE A 9 14.50 7.65 -29.66
CA ILE A 9 14.40 6.39 -28.89
C ILE A 9 15.50 6.31 -27.82
N GLU A 10 16.71 6.73 -28.16
CA GLU A 10 17.88 6.71 -27.27
C GLU A 10 17.70 7.64 -26.05
N TYR A 11 17.16 8.84 -26.27
CA TYR A 11 16.83 9.76 -25.18
C TYR A 11 15.76 9.17 -24.26
N GLN A 12 14.66 8.66 -24.83
CA GLN A 12 13.57 8.09 -24.05
C GLN A 12 14.02 6.88 -23.24
N GLN A 13 14.87 6.01 -23.81
CA GLN A 13 15.47 4.87 -23.12
C GLN A 13 16.37 5.31 -21.97
N SER A 14 17.24 6.30 -22.20
CA SER A 14 18.11 6.86 -21.17
C SER A 14 17.31 7.49 -20.03
N ALA A 15 16.26 8.24 -20.36
CA ALA A 15 15.34 8.83 -19.38
C ALA A 15 14.62 7.74 -18.56
N TRP A 16 14.16 6.66 -19.21
CA TRP A 16 13.52 5.52 -18.56
C TRP A 16 14.45 4.79 -17.58
N GLU A 17 15.69 4.52 -17.99
CA GLU A 17 16.68 3.86 -17.11
C GLU A 17 17.10 4.76 -15.94
N ARG A 18 17.24 6.07 -16.16
CA ARG A 18 17.48 7.03 -15.09
C ARG A 18 16.33 7.03 -14.08
N PHE A 19 15.10 7.03 -14.57
CA PHE A 19 13.91 7.00 -13.75
C PHE A 19 13.80 5.71 -12.92
N LYS A 20 14.04 4.55 -13.53
CA LYS A 20 14.08 3.25 -12.87
C LYS A 20 15.09 3.22 -11.71
N LYS A 21 16.29 3.77 -11.93
CA LYS A 21 17.30 3.91 -10.87
C LYS A 21 16.84 4.84 -9.75
N ASN A 22 16.17 5.95 -10.09
CA ASN A 22 15.65 6.90 -9.11
C ASN A 22 14.58 6.26 -8.21
N ILE A 23 13.54 5.64 -8.79
CA ILE A 23 12.52 4.91 -8.02
C ILE A 23 13.16 3.89 -7.08
N ASN A 24 14.12 3.11 -7.60
CA ASN A 24 14.78 2.07 -6.79
C ASN A 24 15.48 2.69 -5.57
N CYS A 25 16.19 3.80 -5.74
CA CYS A 25 16.88 4.50 -4.67
C CYS A 25 15.89 5.08 -3.65
N GLN A 26 14.86 5.78 -4.13
CA GLN A 26 13.84 6.42 -3.30
C GLN A 26 13.07 5.41 -2.46
N LEU A 27 12.61 4.32 -3.06
CA LEU A 27 11.87 3.28 -2.35
C LEU A 27 12.73 2.52 -1.34
N ASN A 28 14.01 2.31 -1.61
CA ASN A 28 14.89 1.63 -0.66
C ASN A 28 15.22 2.50 0.57
N ASN A 29 15.14 3.83 0.45
CA ASN A 29 15.53 4.77 1.49
C ASN A 29 14.34 5.43 2.21
N VAL A 30 13.10 5.09 1.82
CA VAL A 30 11.89 5.70 2.40
C VAL A 30 11.67 5.27 3.83
N ASN A 31 11.34 6.23 4.68
CA ASN A 31 10.99 6.05 6.08
C ASN A 31 10.02 7.17 6.51
N THR A 32 9.51 7.09 7.74
CA THR A 32 8.51 8.03 8.24
C THR A 32 8.97 9.49 8.24
N SER A 33 10.27 9.78 8.40
CA SER A 33 10.77 11.17 8.50
C SER A 33 11.03 11.82 7.14
N ASN A 34 11.35 11.03 6.10
CA ASN A 34 11.63 11.54 4.75
C ASN A 34 10.51 11.29 3.72
N LEU A 35 9.42 10.62 4.13
CA LEU A 35 8.31 10.23 3.25
C LEU A 35 7.76 11.41 2.43
N SER A 36 7.49 12.57 3.04
CA SER A 36 6.96 13.74 2.32
C SER A 36 7.95 14.30 1.28
N LEU A 37 9.25 14.21 1.54
CA LEU A 37 10.28 14.65 0.59
C LEU A 37 10.35 13.68 -0.60
N ILE A 38 10.36 12.38 -0.34
CA ILE A 38 10.37 11.34 -1.37
C ILE A 38 9.12 11.43 -2.26
N ILE A 39 7.95 11.67 -1.68
CA ILE A 39 6.71 11.89 -2.44
C ILE A 39 6.88 13.06 -3.42
N ARG A 40 7.39 14.20 -2.94
CA ARG A 40 7.61 15.37 -3.80
C ARG A 40 8.58 15.06 -4.93
N GLU A 41 9.69 14.40 -4.65
CA GLU A 41 10.67 14.01 -5.68
C GLU A 41 10.13 12.98 -6.67
N LEU A 42 9.28 12.05 -6.23
CA LEU A 42 8.60 11.10 -7.13
C LEU A 42 7.72 11.84 -8.12
N PHE A 43 6.92 12.82 -7.66
CA PHE A 43 6.09 13.63 -8.54
C PHE A 43 6.88 14.60 -9.44
N HIS A 44 8.15 14.88 -9.14
CA HIS A 44 9.01 15.63 -10.07
C HIS A 44 9.28 14.88 -11.36
N ASN A 45 9.14 13.57 -11.34
CA ASN A 45 9.35 12.72 -12.50
C ASN A 45 8.00 12.18 -13.00
N ASN A 46 7.88 11.88 -14.30
CA ASN A 46 6.64 11.36 -14.90
C ASN A 46 6.35 9.91 -14.47
N ILE A 47 5.69 9.77 -13.32
CA ILE A 47 5.34 8.47 -12.74
C ILE A 47 4.21 7.76 -13.52
N ILE A 48 3.43 8.48 -14.34
CA ILE A 48 2.35 7.89 -15.16
C ILE A 48 2.96 6.98 -16.22
N ARG A 49 3.97 7.46 -16.94
CA ARG A 49 4.66 6.69 -18.00
C ARG A 49 5.23 5.38 -17.47
N SER A 50 5.72 5.42 -16.23
CA SER A 50 6.41 4.32 -15.56
C SER A 50 5.58 3.70 -14.43
N CYS A 51 4.25 3.79 -14.52
CA CYS A 51 3.36 3.33 -13.45
C CYS A 51 3.57 1.84 -13.14
N GLY A 52 3.81 1.01 -14.16
CA GLY A 52 4.18 -0.40 -14.00
C GLY A 52 5.47 -0.60 -13.22
N LEU A 53 6.54 0.14 -13.56
CA LEU A 53 7.80 0.08 -12.84
C LEU A 53 7.62 0.43 -11.36
N PHE A 54 6.88 1.49 -11.05
CA PHE A 54 6.59 1.89 -9.67
C PHE A 54 5.83 0.78 -8.94
N ALA A 55 4.68 0.36 -9.49
CA ALA A 55 3.80 -0.64 -8.89
C ALA A 55 4.52 -1.98 -8.64
N HIS A 56 5.33 -2.42 -9.61
CA HIS A 56 6.12 -3.64 -9.45
C HIS A 56 7.25 -3.46 -8.43
N ARG A 57 7.98 -2.34 -8.48
CA ARG A 57 9.14 -2.13 -7.62
C ARG A 57 8.75 -1.99 -6.16
N ILE A 58 7.68 -1.26 -5.83
CA ILE A 58 7.26 -1.07 -4.45
C ILE A 58 6.89 -2.39 -3.77
N ILE A 59 6.26 -3.31 -4.49
CA ILE A 59 5.97 -4.67 -4.00
C ILE A 59 7.28 -5.44 -3.77
N ARG A 60 8.24 -5.38 -4.70
CA ARG A 60 9.54 -6.06 -4.54
C ARG A 60 10.33 -5.55 -3.35
N VAL A 61 10.37 -4.23 -3.15
CA VAL A 61 11.08 -3.61 -2.01
C VAL A 61 10.35 -3.93 -0.70
N GLN A 62 9.01 -3.94 -0.68
CA GLN A 62 8.24 -4.34 0.48
C GLN A 62 8.50 -5.80 0.88
N ILE A 63 8.53 -6.73 -0.08
CA ILE A 63 8.87 -8.14 0.18
C ILE A 63 10.29 -8.27 0.76
N ALA A 64 11.25 -7.49 0.26
CA ALA A 64 12.61 -7.48 0.78
C ALA A 64 12.73 -6.80 2.15
N SER A 65 11.80 -5.93 2.53
CA SER A 65 11.82 -5.19 3.79
C SER A 65 10.41 -4.99 4.37
N PRO A 66 9.76 -6.07 4.87
CA PRO A 66 8.37 -6.03 5.32
C PRO A 66 8.13 -5.12 6.54
N PHE A 67 9.17 -4.82 7.31
CA PHE A 67 9.09 -3.90 8.45
C PHE A 67 8.59 -2.50 8.04
N TYR A 68 8.94 -2.02 6.84
CA TYR A 68 8.55 -0.71 6.32
C TYR A 68 7.21 -0.72 5.57
N THR A 69 6.45 -1.82 5.59
CA THR A 69 5.14 -1.93 4.91
C THR A 69 4.18 -0.77 5.22
N PRO A 70 4.03 -0.29 6.47
CA PRO A 70 3.19 0.87 6.76
C PRO A 70 3.61 2.13 5.98
N VAL A 71 4.93 2.35 5.84
CA VAL A 71 5.50 3.50 5.12
C VAL A 71 5.23 3.37 3.63
N TYR A 72 5.41 2.18 3.05
CA TYR A 72 5.08 1.93 1.64
C TYR A 72 3.59 2.13 1.37
N ALA A 73 2.71 1.69 2.28
CA ALA A 73 1.27 1.89 2.12
C ALA A 73 0.89 3.39 2.21
N ALA A 74 1.52 4.15 3.11
CA ALA A 74 1.33 5.60 3.18
C ALA A 74 1.80 6.31 1.90
N LEU A 75 2.94 5.88 1.34
CA LEU A 75 3.43 6.39 0.05
C LEU A 75 2.42 6.16 -1.07
N VAL A 76 1.90 4.92 -1.20
CA VAL A 76 0.90 4.60 -2.23
C VAL A 76 -0.41 5.36 -1.97
N SER A 77 -0.81 5.56 -0.71
CA SER A 77 -2.02 6.31 -0.37
C SER A 77 -1.99 7.74 -0.92
N VAL A 78 -0.85 8.43 -0.74
CA VAL A 78 -0.67 9.79 -1.28
C VAL A 78 -0.63 9.80 -2.81
N ILE A 79 0.00 8.80 -3.44
CA ILE A 79 0.01 8.71 -4.91
C ILE A 79 -1.40 8.43 -5.45
N ASN A 80 -2.17 7.59 -4.74
CA ASN A 80 -3.50 7.14 -5.15
C ASN A 80 -4.54 8.26 -5.14
N THR A 81 -4.41 9.28 -4.27
CA THR A 81 -5.33 10.43 -4.27
C THR A 81 -5.15 11.31 -5.50
N MET A 82 -3.92 11.40 -6.01
CA MET A 82 -3.60 12.22 -7.19
C MET A 82 -3.73 11.43 -8.50
N LEU A 83 -3.34 10.15 -8.48
CA LEU A 83 -3.23 9.27 -9.64
C LEU A 83 -3.79 7.87 -9.27
N SER A 84 -5.11 7.78 -9.16
CA SER A 84 -5.81 6.56 -8.69
C SER A 84 -5.49 5.31 -9.52
N LYS A 85 -5.21 5.46 -10.82
CA LYS A 85 -4.80 4.36 -11.72
C LYS A 85 -3.52 3.66 -11.25
N ILE A 86 -2.60 4.38 -10.60
CA ILE A 86 -1.36 3.80 -10.06
C ILE A 86 -1.67 2.98 -8.80
N GLY A 87 -2.55 3.48 -7.94
CA GLY A 87 -3.03 2.74 -6.77
C GLY A 87 -3.77 1.47 -7.20
N GLU A 88 -4.64 1.57 -8.20
CA GLU A 88 -5.36 0.45 -8.80
C GLU A 88 -4.41 -0.61 -9.34
N LEU A 89 -3.44 -0.20 -10.16
CA LEU A 89 -2.45 -1.10 -10.75
C LEU A 89 -1.61 -1.80 -9.68
N THR A 90 -1.18 -1.06 -8.66
CA THR A 90 -0.40 -1.61 -7.54
C THR A 90 -1.22 -2.64 -6.76
N ALA A 91 -2.50 -2.35 -6.49
CA ALA A 91 -3.40 -3.27 -5.82
C ALA A 91 -3.64 -4.55 -6.64
N LYS A 92 -3.88 -4.45 -7.96
CA LYS A 92 -4.02 -5.61 -8.85
C LYS A 92 -2.76 -6.49 -8.85
N TYR A 93 -1.56 -5.89 -8.96
CA TYR A 93 -0.31 -6.65 -8.85
C TYR A 93 -0.17 -7.34 -7.49
N LEU A 94 -0.56 -6.68 -6.41
CA LEU A 94 -0.46 -7.21 -5.07
C LEU A 94 -1.41 -8.41 -4.85
N ILE A 95 -2.65 -8.30 -5.30
CA ILE A 95 -3.66 -9.39 -5.26
C ILE A 95 -3.18 -10.57 -6.10
N SER A 96 -2.69 -10.33 -7.33
CA SER A 96 -2.12 -11.39 -8.16
C SER A 96 -0.90 -12.04 -7.54
N SER A 97 -0.03 -11.26 -6.89
CA SER A 97 1.14 -11.80 -6.18
C SER A 97 0.72 -12.67 -5.01
N PHE A 98 -0.30 -12.28 -4.23
CA PHE A 98 -0.86 -13.09 -3.16
C PHE A 98 -1.45 -14.41 -3.68
N ARG A 99 -2.30 -14.37 -4.71
CA ARG A 99 -2.91 -15.58 -5.31
C ARG A 99 -1.84 -16.57 -5.77
N ARG A 100 -0.81 -16.06 -6.45
CA ARG A 100 0.30 -16.86 -6.95
C ARG A 100 1.11 -17.49 -5.81
N THR A 101 1.54 -16.70 -4.82
CA THR A 101 2.39 -17.21 -3.72
C THR A 101 1.62 -18.15 -2.80
N TYR A 102 0.30 -17.97 -2.66
CA TYR A 102 -0.58 -18.90 -1.96
C TYR A 102 -0.66 -20.26 -2.70
N GLN A 103 -0.84 -20.26 -4.02
CA GLN A 103 -0.87 -21.48 -4.83
C GLN A 103 0.49 -22.21 -4.84
N GLU A 104 1.59 -21.46 -4.88
CA GLU A 104 2.97 -22.00 -4.84
C GLU A 104 3.41 -22.45 -3.44
N ASN A 105 2.58 -22.24 -2.40
CA ASN A 105 2.91 -22.48 -0.99
C ASN A 105 4.17 -21.72 -0.50
N ASP A 106 4.45 -20.56 -1.07
CA ASP A 106 5.54 -19.68 -0.63
C ASP A 106 5.09 -18.83 0.57
N LYS A 107 5.29 -19.39 1.76
CA LYS A 107 4.84 -18.80 3.03
C LYS A 107 5.40 -17.39 3.26
N THR A 108 6.68 -17.17 2.98
CA THR A 108 7.35 -15.89 3.27
C THR A 108 6.80 -14.79 2.39
N ASN A 109 6.69 -15.03 1.08
CA ASN A 109 6.17 -14.02 0.16
C ASN A 109 4.67 -13.83 0.33
N CYS A 110 3.92 -14.90 0.63
CA CYS A 110 2.49 -14.82 0.92
C CYS A 110 2.20 -14.00 2.18
N LEU A 111 3.00 -14.15 3.24
CA LEU A 111 2.88 -13.32 4.44
C LEU A 111 3.19 -11.85 4.12
N ALA A 112 4.24 -11.57 3.35
CA ALA A 112 4.61 -10.22 2.97
C ALA A 112 3.51 -9.52 2.15
N THR A 113 2.95 -10.19 1.14
CA THR A 113 1.86 -9.63 0.31
C THR A 113 0.58 -9.44 1.12
N THR A 114 0.23 -10.39 1.97
CA THR A 114 -0.95 -10.32 2.85
C THR A 114 -0.83 -9.15 3.83
N THR A 115 0.34 -8.97 4.44
CA THR A 115 0.64 -7.82 5.32
C THR A 115 0.45 -6.50 4.57
N PHE A 116 0.91 -6.43 3.31
CA PHE A 116 0.79 -5.22 2.51
C PHE A 116 -0.66 -4.90 2.13
N ILE A 117 -1.47 -5.92 1.80
CA ILE A 117 -2.91 -5.76 1.56
C ILE A 117 -3.60 -5.22 2.82
N GLY A 118 -3.22 -5.71 4.00
CA GLY A 118 -3.78 -5.26 5.27
C GLY A 118 -3.55 -3.76 5.49
N HIS A 119 -2.36 -3.28 5.18
CA HIS A 119 -2.06 -1.85 5.25
C HIS A 119 -2.74 -1.02 4.15
N PHE A 120 -2.99 -1.57 2.96
CA PHE A 120 -3.80 -0.90 1.94
C PHE A 120 -5.24 -0.68 2.39
N VAL A 121 -5.82 -1.65 3.09
CA VAL A 121 -7.16 -1.52 3.68
C VAL A 121 -7.16 -0.50 4.81
N ASN A 122 -6.12 -0.48 5.65
CA ASN A 122 -5.99 0.53 6.71
C ASN A 122 -5.86 1.96 6.17
N GLN A 123 -5.18 2.14 5.04
CA GLN A 123 -5.01 3.42 4.35
C GLN A 123 -6.19 3.77 3.41
N ASN A 124 -7.29 2.98 3.43
CA ASN A 124 -8.47 3.12 2.56
C ASN A 124 -8.16 3.12 1.04
N ILE A 125 -7.03 2.54 0.62
CA ILE A 125 -6.74 2.32 -0.81
C ILE A 125 -7.63 1.19 -1.33
N LEU A 126 -7.78 0.14 -0.54
CA LEU A 126 -8.63 -1.02 -0.83
C LEU A 126 -9.85 -1.01 0.10
N HIS A 127 -11.01 -1.34 -0.45
CA HIS A 127 -12.22 -1.48 0.36
C HIS A 127 -12.10 -2.67 1.32
N ASN A 128 -12.67 -2.52 2.53
CA ASN A 128 -12.65 -3.53 3.59
C ASN A 128 -13.32 -4.87 3.22
N MET A 129 -14.19 -4.88 2.20
CA MET A 129 -14.79 -6.12 1.69
C MET A 129 -13.75 -7.08 1.13
N LEU A 130 -12.66 -6.58 0.55
CA LEU A 130 -11.58 -7.45 0.09
C LEU A 130 -10.90 -8.16 1.26
N ALA A 131 -10.66 -7.45 2.38
CA ALA A 131 -10.10 -8.07 3.58
C ALA A 131 -11.02 -9.17 4.12
N LEU A 132 -12.34 -8.91 4.23
CA LEU A 132 -13.29 -9.95 4.64
C LEU A 132 -13.30 -11.14 3.66
N GLY A 133 -13.27 -10.88 2.35
CA GLY A 133 -13.18 -11.94 1.34
C GLY A 133 -11.92 -12.78 1.45
N MET A 134 -10.77 -12.16 1.74
CA MET A 134 -9.52 -12.86 2.02
C MET A 134 -9.60 -13.74 3.26
N LEU A 135 -10.19 -13.22 4.34
CA LEU A 135 -10.36 -13.97 5.59
C LEU A 135 -11.22 -15.23 5.39
N VAL A 136 -12.34 -15.07 4.69
CA VAL A 136 -13.22 -16.19 4.33
C VAL A 136 -12.49 -17.20 3.44
N PHE A 137 -11.72 -16.73 2.44
CA PHE A 137 -10.95 -17.60 1.55
C PHE A 137 -9.91 -18.45 2.29
N LEU A 138 -9.17 -17.85 3.23
CA LEU A 138 -8.13 -18.56 4.01
C LEU A 138 -8.73 -19.61 4.97
N LEU A 139 -9.97 -19.41 5.40
CA LEU A 139 -10.70 -20.30 6.32
C LEU A 139 -11.63 -21.31 5.62
N GLU A 140 -11.77 -21.26 4.29
CA GLU A 140 -12.61 -22.20 3.53
C GLU A 140 -12.09 -23.64 3.65
N ASN A 141 -10.78 -23.81 3.51
CA ASN A 141 -10.08 -25.09 3.70
C ASN A 141 -8.92 -24.87 4.69
N PRO A 142 -9.20 -24.87 6.01
CA PRO A 142 -8.23 -24.42 7.00
C PRO A 142 -7.09 -25.43 7.15
N THR A 143 -5.88 -24.95 6.92
CA THR A 143 -4.62 -25.64 7.21
C THR A 143 -3.86 -24.86 8.27
N ASP A 144 -2.85 -25.45 8.92
CA ASP A 144 -2.02 -24.70 9.88
C ASP A 144 -1.42 -23.43 9.24
N ASN A 145 -0.94 -23.52 7.98
CA ASN A 145 -0.39 -22.38 7.26
C ASN A 145 -1.45 -21.32 6.89
N SER A 146 -2.65 -21.72 6.46
CA SER A 146 -3.69 -20.74 6.09
C SER A 146 -4.23 -20.02 7.32
N VAL A 147 -4.36 -20.72 8.46
CA VAL A 147 -4.75 -20.14 9.74
C VAL A 147 -3.66 -19.23 10.30
N GLU A 148 -2.38 -19.57 10.13
CA GLU A 148 -1.27 -18.67 10.47
C GLU A 148 -1.33 -17.36 9.67
N LEU A 149 -1.52 -17.45 8.35
CA LEU A 149 -1.67 -16.28 7.49
C LEU A 149 -2.89 -15.44 7.87
N GLU A 150 -4.01 -16.09 8.20
CA GLU A 150 -5.24 -15.46 8.68
C GLU A 150 -4.99 -14.63 9.94
N ILE A 151 -4.29 -15.21 10.92
CA ILE A 151 -4.00 -14.56 12.20
C ILE A 151 -3.10 -13.33 11.99
N GLU A 152 -2.07 -13.45 11.16
CA GLU A 152 -1.20 -12.32 10.85
C GLU A 152 -1.94 -11.22 10.07
N PHE A 153 -2.82 -11.59 9.13
CA PHE A 153 -3.63 -10.63 8.40
C PHE A 153 -4.61 -9.88 9.31
N LEU A 154 -5.26 -10.58 10.25
CA LEU A 154 -6.14 -9.99 11.25
C LEU A 154 -5.39 -9.05 12.20
N LYS A 155 -4.14 -9.34 12.55
CA LYS A 155 -3.33 -8.41 13.35
C LYS A 155 -3.12 -7.08 12.63
N MET A 156 -2.99 -7.09 11.29
CA MET A 156 -2.76 -5.88 10.50
C MET A 156 -4.04 -5.05 10.31
N CYS A 157 -5.15 -5.66 9.89
CA CYS A 157 -6.37 -4.93 9.51
C CYS A 157 -7.55 -5.08 10.49
N GLY A 158 -7.41 -5.89 11.54
CA GLY A 158 -8.50 -6.22 12.47
C GLY A 158 -9.08 -5.01 13.19
N LYS A 159 -8.25 -4.00 13.53
CA LYS A 159 -8.74 -2.75 14.12
C LYS A 159 -9.60 -1.94 13.15
N LYS A 160 -9.26 -1.92 11.86
CA LYS A 160 -10.08 -1.26 10.83
C LYS A 160 -11.40 -2.01 10.68
N LEU A 161 -11.34 -3.34 10.54
CA LEU A 161 -12.51 -4.20 10.40
C LEU A 161 -13.48 -4.11 11.59
N SER A 162 -12.98 -3.98 12.82
CA SER A 162 -13.85 -3.82 13.99
C SER A 162 -14.65 -2.53 13.97
N GLN A 163 -14.15 -1.47 13.33
CA GLN A 163 -14.84 -0.18 13.19
C GLN A 163 -15.82 -0.17 12.02
N VAL A 164 -15.46 -0.76 10.88
CA VAL A 164 -16.24 -0.66 9.63
C VAL A 164 -17.16 -1.86 9.39
N SER A 165 -16.84 -3.04 9.94
CA SER A 165 -17.57 -4.29 9.68
C SER A 165 -17.48 -5.26 10.87
N PRO A 166 -18.00 -4.88 12.05
CA PRO A 166 -17.92 -5.69 13.26
C PRO A 166 -18.55 -7.07 13.08
N HIS A 167 -19.71 -7.17 12.41
CA HIS A 167 -20.38 -8.45 12.16
C HIS A 167 -19.56 -9.41 11.29
N GLY A 168 -18.84 -8.88 10.29
CA GLY A 168 -17.95 -9.69 9.45
C GLY A 168 -16.79 -10.24 10.27
N LEU A 169 -16.19 -9.39 11.11
CA LEU A 169 -15.10 -9.78 12.01
C LEU A 169 -15.55 -10.83 13.04
N ASP A 170 -16.73 -10.65 13.65
CA ASP A 170 -17.31 -11.60 14.61
C ASP A 170 -17.53 -12.98 13.99
N SER A 171 -17.94 -13.03 12.72
CA SER A 171 -18.10 -14.28 11.97
C SER A 171 -16.76 -15.01 11.81
N VAL A 172 -15.69 -14.28 11.48
CA VAL A 172 -14.33 -14.84 11.35
C VAL A 172 -13.84 -15.39 12.69
N PHE A 173 -13.97 -14.62 13.78
CA PHE A 173 -13.62 -15.10 15.13
C PHE A 173 -14.44 -16.31 15.56
N SER A 174 -15.71 -16.38 15.19
CA SER A 174 -16.57 -17.54 15.46
C SER A 174 -16.08 -18.79 14.73
N THR A 175 -15.63 -18.66 13.47
CA THR A 175 -15.04 -19.77 12.71
C THR A 175 -13.73 -20.23 13.33
N LEU A 176 -12.83 -19.30 13.68
CA LEU A 176 -11.57 -19.64 14.39
C LEU A 176 -11.83 -20.37 15.72
N LYS A 177 -12.87 -19.97 16.47
CA LYS A 177 -13.27 -20.64 17.70
C LYS A 177 -13.74 -22.08 17.45
N LYS A 178 -14.51 -22.31 16.38
CA LYS A 178 -14.94 -23.66 15.99
C LYS A 178 -13.74 -24.55 15.66
N LEU A 179 -12.75 -24.02 14.93
CA LEU A 179 -11.52 -24.74 14.58
C LEU A 179 -10.70 -25.11 15.81
N LEU A 180 -10.60 -24.21 16.79
CA LEU A 180 -9.93 -24.48 18.07
C LEU A 180 -10.58 -25.66 18.82
N HIS A 181 -11.91 -25.73 18.84
CA HIS A 181 -12.64 -26.81 19.52
C HIS A 181 -12.54 -28.16 18.79
N GLN A 182 -12.47 -28.16 17.46
CA GLN A 182 -12.39 -29.38 16.66
C GLN A 182 -11.04 -30.11 16.78
N SER A 183 -10.01 -29.48 17.38
CA SER A 183 -8.70 -30.07 17.67
C SER A 183 -7.97 -30.64 16.44
N THR A 184 -8.31 -30.17 15.23
CA THR A 184 -7.69 -30.62 13.97
C THR A 184 -6.35 -29.93 13.70
N LEU A 185 -6.10 -28.79 14.33
CA LEU A 185 -4.90 -27.96 14.16
C LEU A 185 -3.80 -28.37 15.13
N ASN A 186 -2.55 -28.09 14.75
CA ASN A 186 -1.42 -28.36 15.63
C ASN A 186 -1.42 -27.42 16.86
N LYS A 187 -0.66 -27.77 17.90
CA LYS A 187 -0.61 -26.97 19.15
C LYS A 187 -0.12 -25.54 18.91
N HIS A 188 0.80 -25.33 17.99
CA HIS A 188 1.35 -24.00 17.68
C HIS A 188 0.25 -23.08 17.12
N THR A 189 -0.51 -23.55 16.13
CA THR A 189 -1.65 -22.84 15.55
C THR A 189 -2.72 -22.54 16.58
N GLN A 190 -3.03 -23.49 17.47
CA GLN A 190 -3.98 -23.28 18.56
C GLN A 190 -3.53 -22.14 19.49
N PHE A 191 -2.26 -22.11 19.90
CA PHE A 191 -1.72 -21.01 20.71
C PHE A 191 -1.80 -19.66 19.99
N MET A 192 -1.59 -19.62 18.67
CA MET A 192 -1.72 -18.38 17.90
C MET A 192 -3.16 -17.89 17.83
N ILE A 193 -4.15 -18.78 17.72
CA ILE A 193 -5.58 -18.42 17.79
C ILE A 193 -5.90 -17.83 19.17
N GLU A 194 -5.41 -18.44 20.26
CA GLU A 194 -5.62 -17.93 21.61
C GLU A 194 -4.99 -16.54 21.81
N ALA A 195 -3.77 -16.35 21.30
CA ALA A 195 -3.09 -15.06 21.30
C ALA A 195 -3.90 -14.01 20.51
N LEU A 196 -4.48 -14.38 19.36
CA LEU A 196 -5.34 -13.50 18.58
C LEU A 196 -6.61 -13.11 19.35
N PHE A 197 -7.25 -14.04 20.10
CA PHE A 197 -8.40 -13.69 20.94
C PHE A 197 -8.03 -12.69 22.04
N ALA A 198 -6.83 -12.77 22.61
CA ALA A 198 -6.34 -11.77 23.55
C ALA A 198 -6.21 -10.38 22.88
N ILE A 199 -5.61 -10.33 21.68
CA ILE A 199 -5.50 -9.08 20.89
C ILE A 199 -6.88 -8.49 20.57
N GLY A 200 -7.86 -9.35 20.22
CA GLY A 200 -9.25 -8.94 19.97
C GLY A 200 -9.93 -8.36 21.22
N LYS A 201 -9.74 -8.97 22.39
CA LYS A 201 -10.24 -8.45 23.68
C LYS A 201 -9.64 -7.09 24.03
N ASP A 202 -8.36 -6.90 23.73
CA ASP A 202 -7.66 -5.63 23.90
C ASP A 202 -7.98 -4.62 22.78
N GLN A 203 -8.93 -4.90 21.91
CA GLN A 203 -9.36 -4.03 20.80
C GLN A 203 -8.19 -3.58 19.91
N PHE A 204 -7.21 -4.48 19.68
CA PHE A 204 -6.05 -4.21 18.84
C PHE A 204 -5.24 -2.98 19.28
N LYS A 205 -5.14 -2.69 20.58
CA LYS A 205 -4.37 -1.54 21.11
C LYS A 205 -2.93 -1.45 20.56
N ALA A 206 -2.24 -2.58 20.45
CA ALA A 206 -0.88 -2.66 19.93
C ALA A 206 -0.78 -2.52 18.39
N ASN A 207 -1.91 -2.65 17.68
CA ASN A 207 -1.98 -2.60 16.22
C ASN A 207 -2.90 -1.44 15.78
N PRO A 208 -2.41 -0.18 15.81
CA PRO A 208 -3.17 0.95 15.30
C PRO A 208 -3.43 0.81 13.79
N ILE A 209 -4.54 1.36 13.31
CA ILE A 209 -4.92 1.32 11.88
C ILE A 209 -3.82 1.98 11.04
N ILE A 210 -3.48 3.23 11.36
CA ILE A 210 -2.38 3.97 10.77
C ILE A 210 -1.42 4.35 11.90
N GLN A 211 -0.12 4.12 11.69
CA GLN A 211 0.91 4.52 12.64
C GLN A 211 1.07 6.05 12.65
N LEU A 212 1.51 6.60 13.79
CA LEU A 212 1.73 8.04 13.92
C LEU A 212 2.73 8.54 12.85
N GLY A 213 2.40 9.64 12.19
CA GLY A 213 3.21 10.22 11.11
C GLY A 213 2.97 9.63 9.71
N LEU A 214 2.09 8.63 9.58
CA LEU A 214 1.75 8.02 8.29
C LEU A 214 0.33 8.34 7.78
N ALA A 215 -0.44 9.11 8.54
CA ALA A 215 -1.72 9.66 8.14
C ALA A 215 -1.49 10.98 7.37
N LEU A 216 -1.03 10.87 6.12
CA LEU A 216 -0.67 12.02 5.28
C LEU A 216 -1.82 12.54 4.40
N VAL A 217 -2.96 11.85 4.40
CA VAL A 217 -4.06 12.10 3.48
C VAL A 217 -5.36 12.11 4.28
N ASP A 218 -6.14 13.17 4.13
CA ASP A 218 -7.48 13.25 4.71
C ASP A 218 -8.43 12.23 4.09
N GLU A 219 -9.30 11.64 4.93
CA GLU A 219 -10.25 10.60 4.49
C GLU A 219 -11.19 11.09 3.36
N ASN A 220 -11.50 12.39 3.32
CA ASN A 220 -12.40 12.98 2.33
C ASN A 220 -11.83 13.06 0.91
N VAL A 221 -10.51 13.02 0.76
CA VAL A 221 -9.84 13.07 -0.56
C VAL A 221 -9.28 11.72 -0.99
N GLN A 222 -9.45 10.68 -0.15
CA GLN A 222 -9.01 9.33 -0.48
C GLN A 222 -9.89 8.72 -1.56
N PHE A 223 -9.27 7.94 -2.44
CA PHE A 223 -9.96 7.14 -3.44
C PHE A 223 -9.88 5.66 -3.07
N THR A 224 -11.00 5.03 -2.76
CA THR A 224 -11.04 3.62 -2.37
C THR A 224 -11.44 2.74 -3.56
N HIS A 225 -10.60 1.76 -3.87
CA HIS A 225 -10.85 0.79 -4.93
C HIS A 225 -11.71 -0.37 -4.43
N MET A 226 -12.78 -0.66 -5.16
CA MET A 226 -13.64 -1.83 -4.95
C MET A 226 -13.06 -3.00 -5.76
N MET A 227 -12.29 -3.87 -5.10
CA MET A 227 -11.65 -5.03 -5.74
C MET A 227 -12.00 -6.32 -5.03
N THR A 228 -11.86 -7.42 -5.77
CA THR A 228 -12.06 -8.80 -5.37
C THR A 228 -10.77 -9.60 -5.58
N LEU A 229 -10.74 -10.84 -5.09
CA LEU A 229 -9.61 -11.75 -5.28
C LEU A 229 -9.44 -12.24 -6.73
N ASP A 230 -10.41 -11.96 -7.59
CA ASP A 230 -10.43 -12.35 -9.00
C ASP A 230 -10.00 -11.20 -9.92
N ASP A 231 -9.83 -9.99 -9.38
CA ASP A 231 -9.31 -8.83 -10.11
C ASP A 231 -7.80 -8.94 -10.30
N LEU A 232 -7.40 -9.89 -11.13
CA LEU A 232 -6.00 -10.20 -11.41
C LEU A 232 -5.43 -9.24 -12.46
N CYS A 233 -4.14 -8.94 -12.32
CA CYS A 233 -3.40 -8.20 -13.32
C CYS A 233 -3.16 -9.09 -14.57
N GLU A 234 -3.98 -8.91 -15.61
CA GLU A 234 -3.89 -9.65 -16.88
C GLU A 234 -2.58 -9.37 -17.64
N SER A 235 -2.04 -8.17 -17.45
CA SER A 235 -0.85 -7.68 -18.13
C SER A 235 0.35 -7.86 -17.23
N GLY A 236 1.09 -8.96 -17.39
CA GLY A 236 2.24 -9.32 -16.56
C GLY A 236 3.44 -8.33 -16.63
N PRO A 237 4.65 -8.78 -17.01
CA PRO A 237 5.85 -7.93 -17.01
C PRO A 237 5.88 -6.85 -18.11
N MET A 238 4.84 -6.75 -18.96
CA MET A 238 4.83 -5.88 -20.14
C MET A 238 4.88 -4.38 -19.77
N PHE A 239 4.28 -3.98 -18.64
CA PHE A 239 4.35 -2.60 -18.12
C PHE A 239 5.70 -2.24 -17.48
N ASN A 240 6.62 -3.20 -17.38
CA ASN A 240 7.98 -2.99 -16.85
C ASN A 240 9.03 -2.85 -17.95
N ILE A 241 8.64 -2.99 -19.22
CA ILE A 241 9.54 -2.93 -20.38
C ILE A 241 9.41 -1.55 -21.00
N PHE A 242 10.55 -0.99 -21.42
CA PHE A 242 10.57 0.26 -22.17
C PHE A 242 9.74 0.13 -23.45
N GLN A 243 8.84 1.09 -23.67
CA GLN A 243 8.12 1.24 -24.92
C GLN A 243 8.39 2.64 -25.46
N TYR A 244 8.67 2.72 -26.76
CA TYR A 244 8.84 4.00 -27.42
C TYR A 244 7.50 4.73 -27.50
N ASP A 245 7.53 6.02 -27.20
CA ASP A 245 6.36 6.88 -27.21
C ASP A 245 6.50 7.91 -28.33
N ASP A 246 5.68 7.77 -29.37
CA ASP A 246 5.62 8.69 -30.51
C ASP A 246 5.16 10.11 -30.09
N GLN A 247 4.43 10.23 -28.97
CA GLN A 247 3.88 11.49 -28.44
C GLN A 247 4.58 11.95 -27.15
N TYR A 248 5.84 11.56 -26.97
CA TYR A 248 6.61 11.80 -25.75
C TYR A 248 6.54 13.26 -25.25
N GLU A 249 6.75 14.25 -26.14
CA GLU A 249 6.70 15.65 -25.74
C GLU A 249 5.32 16.12 -25.27
N GLU A 250 4.25 15.60 -25.89
CA GLU A 250 2.88 15.97 -25.55
C GLU A 250 2.51 15.41 -24.18
N ASN A 251 2.86 14.15 -23.95
CA ASN A 251 2.65 13.45 -22.69
C ASN A 251 3.45 14.08 -21.53
N GLU A 252 4.70 14.50 -21.77
CA GLU A 252 5.50 15.24 -20.78
C GLU A 252 4.90 16.62 -20.49
N LYS A 253 4.42 17.34 -21.51
CA LYS A 253 3.72 18.63 -21.32
C LYS A 253 2.42 18.48 -20.53
N GLU A 254 1.66 17.41 -20.76
CA GLU A 254 0.45 17.10 -19.98
C GLU A 254 0.80 16.76 -18.54
N TYR A 255 1.81 15.90 -18.32
CA TYR A 255 2.27 15.58 -16.98
C TYR A 255 2.77 16.81 -16.23
N GLU A 256 3.47 17.74 -16.87
CA GLU A 256 3.93 18.99 -16.24
C GLU A 256 2.75 19.89 -15.80
N LYS A 257 1.60 19.84 -16.50
CA LYS A 257 0.38 20.51 -16.03
C LYS A 257 -0.19 19.83 -14.78
N ILE A 258 -0.22 18.50 -14.75
CA ILE A 258 -0.70 17.71 -13.60
C ILE A 258 0.23 17.93 -12.40
N ARG A 259 1.54 17.81 -12.60
CA ARG A 259 2.59 18.02 -11.58
C ARG A 259 2.47 19.39 -10.93
N ARG A 260 2.28 20.47 -11.70
CA ARG A 260 2.09 21.82 -11.15
C ARG A 260 0.85 21.90 -10.25
N LYS A 261 -0.27 21.28 -10.65
CA LYS A 261 -1.47 21.23 -9.81
C LYS A 261 -1.20 20.48 -8.50
N ILE A 262 -0.54 19.32 -8.56
CA ILE A 262 -0.20 18.50 -7.40
C ILE A 262 0.71 19.26 -6.42
N LEU A 263 1.79 19.88 -6.92
CA LEU A 263 2.77 20.56 -6.08
C LEU A 263 2.21 21.85 -5.45
N VAL A 264 1.37 22.60 -6.16
CA VAL A 264 0.69 23.79 -5.63
C VAL A 264 -0.29 23.41 -4.51
N HIS A 265 -1.05 22.33 -4.68
CA HIS A 265 -1.93 21.83 -3.61
C HIS A 265 -1.11 21.43 -2.36
N SER A 266 0.01 20.72 -2.55
CA SER A 266 0.88 20.29 -1.44
C SER A 266 1.64 21.41 -0.71
N SER A 267 1.71 22.61 -1.29
CA SER A 267 2.39 23.77 -0.66
C SER A 267 1.43 24.63 0.16
N HIS A 268 0.14 24.69 -0.21
CA HIS A 268 -0.87 25.41 0.58
C HIS A 268 -1.17 24.73 1.93
N ASP A 269 -0.99 23.42 2.04
CA ASP A 269 -1.21 22.68 3.29
C ASP A 269 -0.11 22.91 4.36
N LYS A 270 0.96 23.63 4.04
CA LYS A 270 2.07 23.92 4.96
C LYS A 270 2.10 25.34 5.54
N GLU A 271 1.26 26.25 5.06
CA GLU A 271 1.24 27.64 5.54
C GLU A 271 0.25 27.89 6.70
N GLY A 272 -0.41 26.85 7.21
CA GLY A 272 -1.49 26.96 8.19
C GLY A 272 -1.11 26.93 9.68
N ASN A 273 0.18 26.91 10.06
CA ASN A 273 0.55 26.69 11.46
C ASN A 273 1.66 27.59 12.02
N GLU A 274 1.65 28.88 11.67
CA GLU A 274 2.43 29.91 12.38
C GLU A 274 1.59 31.16 12.65
N LYS A 275 0.54 31.08 13.48
CA LYS A 275 0.03 32.25 14.23
C LYS A 275 -0.62 31.83 15.54
N LYS A 276 0.12 31.98 16.64
CA LYS A 276 -0.22 32.78 17.84
C LYS A 276 0.43 32.16 19.09
N GLU A 277 1.50 32.80 19.56
CA GLU A 277 1.80 32.94 20.98
C GLU A 277 2.88 34.02 21.13
N GLU A 278 2.47 35.28 21.06
CA GLU A 278 3.20 36.35 21.75
C GLU A 278 2.38 36.75 22.97
N GLN A 279 3.08 36.65 24.10
CA GLN A 279 2.62 36.62 25.47
C GLN A 279 2.05 37.96 25.90
N GLY A 280 0.86 37.93 26.50
CA GLY A 280 0.43 38.94 27.45
C GLY A 280 0.75 38.46 28.85
N SER A 281 1.89 38.87 29.40
CA SER A 281 2.07 38.96 30.85
C SER A 281 3.05 40.07 31.19
N ASP A 282 2.51 41.23 31.58
CA ASP A 282 3.13 42.04 32.61
C ASP A 282 2.02 42.52 33.54
N ILE A 283 2.05 41.98 34.76
CA ILE A 283 1.34 42.45 35.94
C ILE A 283 2.37 43.22 36.76
N ALA A 284 2.17 44.53 36.93
CA ALA A 284 2.54 45.30 38.11
C ALA A 284 1.74 46.62 38.11
#